data_AF-A0A819M0J5-F1
#
_entry.id   AF-A0A819M0J5-F1
#
_cell.length_a   1.000
_cell.length_b   1.000
_cell.length_c   1.000
_cell.angle_alpha   90.00
_cell.angle_beta   90.00
_cell.angle_gamma   90.00
#
_symmetry.space_group_name_H-M   'P 1'
#
loop_
_entity.id
_entity.type
_entity.pdbx_description
1 polymer ?
#
loop_
_entity_poly.entity_id
_entity_poly.type
_entity_poly.pdbx_seq_one_letter_code
_entity_poly.pdbx_strand_id
1 'polypeptide(L)'
;PTPSNNIVDTTSQLSSGSWVMTLAECQGKTVDKHLSFQKGEFILVREQKDATWYSGQLNDKIGWFPRNYVRPATEIEIENNKNLTK
;
A
#
# COMPACT_ATOMS: atom_id res chain seq x y z
N PRO A 1 -35.53 -10.12 -11.75
CA PRO A 1 -34.48 -9.76 -12.73
C PRO A 1 -33.69 -8.55 -12.22
N THR A 2 -32.49 -8.61 -11.68
CA THR A 2 -31.37 -9.56 -11.66
C THR A 2 -30.51 -9.12 -10.45
N PRO A 3 -29.79 -10.00 -9.74
CA PRO A 3 -28.65 -9.52 -8.97
C PRO A 3 -27.62 -9.09 -10.01
N SER A 4 -27.51 -7.79 -10.27
CA SER A 4 -26.40 -7.27 -11.06
C SER A 4 -25.14 -7.54 -10.26
N ASN A 5 -24.49 -8.64 -10.63
CA ASN A 5 -23.11 -8.96 -10.33
C ASN A 5 -22.25 -7.75 -10.71
N ASN A 6 -22.16 -6.79 -9.79
CA ASN A 6 -21.01 -5.93 -9.73
C ASN A 6 -19.90 -6.86 -9.28
N ILE A 7 -19.19 -7.41 -10.27
CA ILE A 7 -17.84 -7.93 -10.08
C ILE A 7 -17.15 -6.83 -9.30
N VAL A 8 -16.99 -7.09 -8.00
CA VAL A 8 -16.26 -6.23 -7.09
C VAL A 8 -14.97 -5.93 -7.81
N ASP A 9 -14.73 -4.65 -8.01
CA ASP A 9 -13.45 -4.13 -8.43
C ASP A 9 -12.51 -4.34 -7.23
N THR A 10 -12.21 -5.60 -6.90
CA THR A 10 -11.55 -6.06 -5.66
C THR A 10 -10.09 -5.58 -5.59
N THR A 11 -9.68 -4.74 -6.53
CA THR A 11 -8.37 -4.09 -6.57
C THR A 11 -8.47 -2.57 -6.67
N SER A 12 -9.64 -1.95 -6.86
CA SER A 12 -9.67 -0.50 -7.13
C SER A 12 -9.61 0.39 -5.89
N GLN A 13 -10.00 -0.11 -4.71
CA GLN A 13 -9.85 0.64 -3.46
C GLN A 13 -9.48 -0.32 -2.33
N LEU A 14 -8.24 -0.24 -1.85
CA LEU A 14 -7.88 -0.91 -0.60
C LEU A 14 -8.68 -0.29 0.57
N SER A 15 -8.96 -1.03 1.63
CA SER A 15 -9.52 -0.37 2.82
C SER A 15 -8.41 0.46 3.49
N SER A 16 -8.72 1.63 4.03
CA SER A 16 -7.79 2.34 4.92
C SER A 16 -7.41 1.40 6.06
N GLY A 17 -6.12 1.12 6.24
CA GLY A 17 -5.61 0.09 7.14
C GLY A 17 -5.14 -1.20 6.46
N SER A 18 -5.24 -1.30 5.13
CA SER A 18 -4.66 -2.43 4.38
C SER A 18 -3.15 -2.28 4.24
N TRP A 19 -2.43 -3.39 4.37
CA TRP A 19 -1.00 -3.43 4.12
C TRP A 19 -0.72 -3.69 2.64
N VAL A 20 0.29 -2.99 2.12
CA VAL A 20 0.81 -3.21 0.77
C VAL A 20 2.30 -3.50 0.83
N MET A 21 2.77 -4.41 -0.02
CA MET A 21 4.20 -4.66 -0.19
C MET A 21 4.72 -3.83 -1.37
N THR A 22 5.87 -3.21 -1.20
CA THR A 22 6.55 -2.46 -2.25
C THR A 22 7.24 -3.41 -3.23
N LEU A 23 6.99 -3.19 -4.51
CA LEU A 23 7.57 -3.95 -5.61
C LEU A 23 8.87 -3.33 -6.13
N ALA A 24 9.07 -2.04 -5.87
CA ALA A 24 10.24 -1.28 -6.26
C ALA A 24 10.62 -0.27 -5.18
N GLU A 25 11.86 0.23 -5.26
CA GLU A 25 12.30 1.35 -4.45
C GLU A 25 11.75 2.68 -4.98
N CYS A 26 11.30 3.54 -4.09
CA CYS A 26 10.89 4.89 -4.40
C CYS A 26 11.68 5.85 -3.50
N GLN A 27 12.39 6.79 -4.13
CA GLN A 27 13.08 7.87 -3.43
C GLN A 27 12.35 9.17 -3.75
N GLY A 28 11.45 9.55 -2.86
CA GLY A 28 10.82 10.86 -2.92
C GLY A 28 11.86 11.95 -2.73
N LYS A 29 11.94 12.92 -3.65
CA LYS A 29 12.83 14.09 -3.51
C LYS A 29 12.41 15.04 -2.36
N THR A 30 11.24 14.82 -1.77
CA THR A 30 10.59 15.71 -0.80
C THR A 30 9.95 14.85 0.29
N VAL A 31 10.58 14.79 1.46
CA VAL A 31 10.20 13.88 2.58
C VAL A 31 8.82 14.20 3.17
N ASP A 32 8.38 15.46 3.05
CA ASP A 32 7.11 15.99 3.53
C ASP A 32 5.91 15.68 2.61
N LYS A 33 6.15 15.30 1.36
CA LYS A 33 5.08 15.00 0.38
C LYS A 33 5.13 13.57 -0.16
N HIS A 34 6.32 12.99 -0.30
CA HIS A 34 6.52 11.69 -0.92
C HIS A 34 7.05 10.68 0.08
N LEU A 35 6.49 9.48 0.06
CA LEU A 35 6.96 8.39 0.90
C LEU A 35 8.15 7.70 0.22
N SER A 36 9.28 7.66 0.92
CA SER A 36 10.47 6.93 0.45
C SER A 36 10.52 5.54 1.08
N PHE A 37 10.70 4.53 0.25
CA PHE A 37 10.71 3.12 0.65
C PHE A 37 11.61 2.28 -0.25
N GLN A 38 12.08 1.16 0.28
CA GLN A 38 12.84 0.15 -0.46
C GLN A 38 11.89 -0.92 -1.00
N LYS A 39 12.34 -1.74 -1.95
CA LYS A 39 11.59 -2.91 -2.43
C LYS A 39 11.48 -3.97 -1.33
N GLY A 40 10.30 -4.56 -1.16
CA GLY A 40 10.02 -5.60 -0.15
C GLY A 40 9.57 -5.06 1.21
N GLU A 41 9.43 -3.74 1.35
CA GLU A 41 8.89 -3.09 2.54
C GLU A 41 7.35 -3.18 2.55
N PHE A 42 6.77 -3.09 3.75
CA PHE A 42 5.33 -3.11 3.93
C PHE A 42 4.82 -1.75 4.40
N ILE A 43 3.91 -1.17 3.63
CA ILE A 43 3.37 0.16 3.90
C ILE A 43 1.91 0.01 4.30
N LEU A 44 1.51 0.73 5.34
CA LEU A 44 0.13 0.80 5.77
C LEU A 44 -0.60 1.86 4.93
N VAL A 45 -1.57 1.46 4.11
CA VAL A 45 -2.37 2.39 3.33
C VAL A 45 -3.29 3.17 4.27
N ARG A 46 -3.11 4.49 4.32
CA ARG A 46 -3.91 5.41 5.14
C ARG A 46 -5.07 5.97 4.34
N GLU A 47 -4.77 6.53 3.18
CA GLU A 47 -5.72 7.24 2.34
C GLU A 47 -5.42 6.96 0.87
N GLN A 48 -6.45 7.01 0.04
CA GLN A 48 -6.30 6.89 -1.41
C GLN A 48 -6.88 8.14 -2.02
N LYS A 49 -6.05 8.84 -2.80
CA LYS A 49 -6.49 10.05 -3.46
C LYS A 49 -7.28 9.71 -4.71
N ASP A 50 -6.71 8.82 -5.52
CA ASP A 50 -7.22 8.40 -6.82
C ASP A 50 -6.78 6.95 -7.10
N ALA A 51 -7.16 6.42 -8.27
CA ALA A 51 -6.75 5.08 -8.71
C ALA A 51 -5.22 4.92 -8.86
N THR A 52 -4.45 6.02 -8.92
CA THR A 52 -3.01 6.01 -9.16
C THR A 52 -2.15 6.36 -7.94
N TRP A 53 -2.71 7.04 -6.93
CA TRP A 53 -1.95 7.60 -5.79
C TRP A 53 -2.51 7.14 -4.46
N TYR A 54 -1.65 6.47 -3.69
CA TYR A 54 -1.93 6.06 -2.32
C TYR A 54 -1.08 6.86 -1.35
N SER A 55 -1.68 7.23 -0.22
CA SER A 55 -0.99 7.73 0.95
C SER A 55 -0.84 6.58 1.92
N GLY A 56 0.37 6.39 2.40
CA GLY A 56 0.63 5.38 3.41
C GLY A 56 1.65 5.82 4.42
N GLN A 57 1.73 5.02 5.45
CA GLN A 57 2.65 5.19 6.55
C GLN A 57 3.64 4.04 6.54
N LEU A 58 4.92 4.38 6.52
CA LEU A 58 6.02 3.45 6.69
C LEU A 58 6.90 3.98 7.82
N ASN A 59 7.00 3.23 8.91
CA ASN A 59 7.63 3.68 10.15
C ASN A 59 6.97 5.01 10.62
N ASP A 60 7.79 6.04 10.85
CA ASP A 60 7.34 7.39 11.24
C ASP A 60 7.15 8.34 10.05
N LYS A 61 7.25 7.84 8.82
CA LYS A 61 7.09 8.65 7.61
C LYS A 61 5.72 8.40 6.99
N ILE A 62 5.05 9.48 6.63
CA ILE A 62 3.79 9.46 5.89
C ILE A 62 4.02 10.23 4.59
N GLY A 63 3.52 9.69 3.49
CA GLY A 63 3.62 10.37 2.22
C GLY A 63 2.86 9.68 1.10
N TRP A 64 2.82 10.36 -0.04
CA TRP A 64 2.16 9.87 -1.24
C TRP A 64 3.11 9.03 -2.08
N PHE A 65 2.58 7.95 -2.64
CA PHE A 65 3.30 7.11 -3.57
C PHE A 65 2.38 6.54 -4.66
N PRO A 66 2.94 6.24 -5.84
CA PRO A 66 2.19 5.60 -6.91
C PRO A 66 1.81 4.17 -6.54
N ARG A 67 0.54 3.83 -6.74
CA ARG A 67 0.02 2.46 -6.59
C ARG A 67 0.85 1.44 -7.39
N ASN A 68 1.34 1.80 -8.57
CA ASN A 68 2.07 0.88 -9.46
C ASN A 68 3.37 0.32 -8.85
N TYR A 69 3.89 0.96 -7.80
CA TYR A 69 5.07 0.48 -7.10
C TYR A 69 4.75 -0.42 -5.91
N VAL A 70 3.47 -0.70 -5.66
CA VAL A 70 3.03 -1.55 -4.56
C VAL A 70 2.02 -2.59 -5.03
N ARG A 71 1.86 -3.63 -4.21
CA ARG A 71 0.78 -4.61 -4.35
C ARG A 71 0.12 -4.88 -3.01
N PRO A 72 -1.13 -5.36 -2.98
CA PRO A 72 -1.74 -5.85 -1.75
C PRO A 72 -0.84 -6.91 -1.10
N ALA A 73 -0.52 -6.70 0.17
CA ALA A 73 0.17 -7.71 0.95
C ALA A 73 -0.85 -8.75 1.41
N THR A 74 -0.46 -10.03 1.38
CA THR A 74 -1.27 -11.10 1.94
C THR A 74 -1.01 -11.22 3.44
N GLU A 75 -1.99 -11.73 4.19
CA GLU A 75 -1.85 -11.95 5.65
C GLU A 75 -0.59 -12.77 5.98
N ILE A 76 -0.29 -13.79 5.16
CA ILE A 76 0.90 -14.65 5.29
C ILE A 76 2.20 -13.84 5.24
N GLU A 77 2.29 -12.87 4.33
CA GLU A 77 3.49 -12.05 4.16
C GLU A 77 3.68 -11.08 5.32
N ILE A 78 2.58 -10.53 5.83
CA ILE A 78 2.57 -9.65 7.00
C ILE A 78 3.04 -10.42 8.24
N GLU A 79 2.54 -11.65 8.42
CA GLU A 79 2.91 -12.51 9.54
C GLU A 79 4.38 -12.92 9.50
N ASN A 80 4.91 -13.30 8.34
CA ASN A 80 6.33 -13.63 8.18
C ASN A 80 7.25 -12.46 8.55
N ASN A 81 6.89 -11.22 8.18
CA ASN A 81 7.70 -10.06 8.49
C ASN A 81 7.68 -9.71 10.00
N LYS A 82 6.54 -9.92 10.69
CA LYS A 82 6.42 -9.74 12.14
C LYS A 82 7.26 -10.74 12.95
N ASN A 83 7.47 -11.95 12.42
CA ASN A 83 8.30 -12.96 13.09
C ASN A 83 9.81 -12.74 12.88
N LEU A 84 10.21 -11.82 12.00
CA LEU A 84 11.62 -11.47 11.77
C LEU A 84 12.16 -10.43 12.77
N THR A 85 11.29 -9.73 13.50
CA THR A 85 11.65 -8.72 14.51
C THR A 85 11.58 -9.23 15.95
N LYS A 86 11.52 -10.55 16.15
CA LYS A 86 11.42 -11.19 17.48
C LYS A 86 12.69 -11.95 17.87
#